data_AF-A0A978SSD8-F1
#
_entry.id   AF-A0A978SSD8-F1
#
_cell.length_a   1.000
_cell.length_b   1.000
_cell.length_c   1.000
_cell.angle_alpha   90.00
_cell.angle_beta   90.00
_cell.angle_gamma   90.00
#
_symmetry.space_group_name_H-M   'P 1'
#
loop_
_entity.id
_entity.type
_entity.pdbx_description
1 polymer ?
#
loop_
_entity_poly.entity_id
_entity_poly.type
_entity_poly.pdbx_seq_one_letter_code
_entity_poly.pdbx_strand_id
1 'polypeptide(L)' 'MKLANIIEDAFTSGLEQVGLAWWVHIVTTNPKCTYYFGPFMSAKEAEMARSGYVEDLEAEAAEGISVQIYQCQPKELTIF' A
#
# COMPACT_ATOMS: atom_id res chain seq x y z
N MET A 1 -18.21 -13.54 9.45
CA MET A 1 -17.76 -12.82 8.24
C MET A 1 -17.97 -11.31 8.41
N LYS A 2 -19.20 -10.75 8.48
CA LYS A 2 -19.39 -9.29 8.66
C LYS A 2 -18.71 -8.68 9.89
N LEU A 3 -18.82 -9.31 11.07
CA LEU A 3 -18.24 -8.78 12.30
C LEU A 3 -16.70 -8.82 12.31
N ALA A 4 -16.10 -9.85 11.71
CA ALA A 4 -14.64 -9.98 11.65
C ALA A 4 -14.04 -8.84 10.82
N ASN A 5 -14.62 -8.57 9.64
CA ASN A 5 -14.18 -7.46 8.79
C ASN A 5 -14.32 -6.10 9.48
N ILE A 6 -15.43 -5.87 10.21
CA ILE A 6 -15.60 -4.62 10.98
C ILE A 6 -14.49 -4.44 12.03
N ILE A 7 -14.09 -5.52 12.70
CA ILE A 7 -13.01 -5.49 13.70
C ILE A 7 -11.65 -5.26 13.01
N GLU A 8 -11.44 -5.91 11.88
CA GLU A 8 -10.24 -5.77 11.05
C GLU A 8 -10.06 -4.32 10.59
N ASP A 9 -11.10 -3.74 9.99
CA ASP A 9 -11.13 -2.36 9.52
C ASP A 9 -10.83 -1.38 10.66
N ALA A 10 -11.53 -1.53 11.81
CA ALA A 10 -11.34 -0.67 12.96
C ALA A 10 -9.91 -0.74 13.52
N PHE A 11 -9.31 -1.93 13.54
CA PHE A 11 -7.94 -2.11 14.00
C PHE A 11 -6.93 -1.51 13.03
N THR A 12 -7.10 -1.75 11.73
CA THR A 12 -6.23 -1.20 10.67
C THR A 12 -6.28 0.33 10.67
N SER A 13 -7.46 0.93 10.79
CA SER A 13 -7.59 2.39 10.94
C SER A 13 -6.89 2.92 12.19
N GLY A 14 -6.91 2.17 13.30
CA GLY A 14 -6.17 2.52 14.50
C GLY A 14 -4.65 2.50 14.27
N LEU A 15 -4.13 1.48 13.60
CA LEU A 15 -2.72 1.37 13.22
C LEU A 15 -2.27 2.49 12.29
N GLU A 16 -3.11 2.86 11.32
CA GLU A 16 -2.83 3.95 10.38
C GLU A 16 -2.69 5.29 11.11
N GLN A 17 -3.60 5.61 12.04
CA GLN A 17 -3.57 6.87 12.78
C GLN A 17 -2.30 7.06 13.61
N VAL A 18 -1.69 5.97 14.07
CA VAL A 18 -0.44 5.98 14.85
C VAL A 18 0.81 5.64 14.01
N GLY A 19 0.66 5.49 12.68
CA GLY A 19 1.76 5.22 11.76
C GLY A 19 2.37 3.82 11.86
N LEU A 20 1.61 2.85 12.38
CA LEU A 20 1.99 1.45 12.51
C LEU A 20 1.32 0.52 11.49
N ALA A 21 0.46 1.05 10.61
CA ALA A 21 -0.05 0.29 9.48
C ALA A 21 1.05 0.00 8.48
N TRP A 22 0.98 -1.15 7.82
CA TRP A 22 1.90 -1.53 6.75
C TRP A 22 1.42 -0.99 5.41
N TRP A 23 2.35 -0.55 4.58
CA TRP A 23 2.06 0.00 3.26
C TRP A 23 2.97 -0.62 2.20
N VAL A 24 2.42 -0.80 1.01
CA VAL A 24 3.20 -1.07 -0.21
C VAL A 24 3.54 0.29 -0.83
N HIS A 25 4.82 0.64 -0.77
CA HIS A 25 5.38 1.86 -1.33
C HIS A 25 6.01 1.55 -2.69
N ILE A 26 5.46 2.12 -3.75
CA ILE A 26 5.91 1.90 -5.12
C ILE A 26 6.42 3.21 -5.71
N VAL A 27 7.61 3.19 -6.31
CA VAL A 27 8.17 4.31 -7.07
C VAL A 27 8.33 3.89 -8.51
N THR A 28 7.90 4.75 -9.44
CA THR A 28 8.05 4.58 -10.89
C THR A 28 8.99 5.64 -11.45
N THR A 29 9.67 5.34 -12.56
CA THR A 29 10.54 6.31 -13.25
C THR A 29 9.85 6.99 -14.42
N ASN A 30 8.87 6.34 -15.06
CA ASN A 30 8.08 6.90 -16.15
C ASN A 30 6.63 6.35 -16.13
N PRO A 31 5.59 7.20 -15.94
CA PRO A 31 5.70 8.53 -15.36
C PRO A 31 6.40 8.45 -14.00
N LYS A 32 7.07 9.53 -13.57
CA LYS A 32 7.71 9.56 -12.25
C LYS A 32 6.62 9.76 -11.20
N CYS A 33 6.29 8.70 -10.46
CA CYS A 33 5.28 8.75 -9.43
C CYS A 33 5.75 7.99 -8.18
N THR A 34 5.17 8.34 -7.03
CA THR A 34 5.26 7.54 -5.81
C THR A 34 3.85 7.19 -5.35
N TYR A 35 3.60 5.91 -5.12
CA TYR A 35 2.32 5.36 -4.71
C TYR A 35 2.45 4.69 -3.34
N TYR A 36 1.43 4.89 -2.49
CA TYR A 36 1.27 4.17 -1.23
C TYR A 36 -0.05 3.40 -1.26
N PHE A 37 0.02 2.08 -1.27
CA PHE A 37 -1.15 1.20 -1.20
C PHE A 37 -1.26 0.54 0.17
N GLY A 38 -2.46 0.54 0.73
CA GLY A 38 -2.76 0.14 2.10
C GLY A 38 -3.92 0.96 2.66
N PRO A 39 -4.05 1.08 3.98
CA PRO A 39 -3.23 0.44 5.03
C PRO A 39 -3.46 -1.09 5.15
N PHE A 40 -2.45 -1.83 5.59
CA PHE A 40 -2.53 -3.26 5.91
C PHE A 40 -2.23 -3.53 7.38
N MET A 41 -2.81 -4.59 7.94
CA MET A 41 -2.52 -5.00 9.32
C MET A 41 -1.12 -5.56 9.48
N SER A 42 -0.56 -6.17 8.42
CA SER A 42 0.73 -6.86 8.48
C SER A 42 1.53 -6.76 7.19
N ALA A 43 2.86 -6.88 7.33
CA ALA A 43 3.77 -6.96 6.18
C ALA A 43 3.40 -8.11 5.21
N LYS A 44 2.92 -9.23 5.75
CA LYS A 44 2.54 -10.40 4.96
C LYS A 44 1.32 -10.11 4.09
N GLU A 45 0.33 -9.41 4.63
CA GLU A 45 -0.85 -8.99 3.89
C GLU A 45 -0.49 -8.02 2.76
N ALA A 46 0.35 -7.02 3.08
CA ALA A 46 0.90 -6.10 2.08
C ALA A 46 1.67 -6.85 0.98
N GLU A 47 2.49 -7.85 1.33
CA GLU A 47 3.25 -8.65 0.36
C GLU A 47 2.33 -9.49 -0.54
N MET A 48 1.24 -10.05 0.02
CA MET A 48 0.26 -10.80 -0.78
C MET A 48 -0.50 -9.89 -1.76
N ALA A 49 -0.77 -8.64 -1.38
CA ALA A 49 -1.44 -7.67 -2.25
C ALA A 49 -0.49 -7.03 -3.29
N ARG A 50 0.82 -7.01 -2.99
CA ARG A 50 1.87 -6.33 -3.78
C ARG A 50 1.81 -6.60 -5.27
N SER A 51 1.64 -7.87 -5.67
CA SER A 51 1.69 -8.25 -7.08
C SER A 51 0.57 -7.62 -7.90
N GLY A 52 -0.64 -7.51 -7.35
CA GLY A 52 -1.78 -6.89 -8.04
C GLY A 52 -1.50 -5.43 -8.40
N TYR A 53 -0.93 -4.65 -7.48
CA TYR A 53 -0.58 -3.25 -7.75
C TYR A 53 0.52 -3.10 -8.80
N VAL A 54 1.51 -4.00 -8.79
CA VAL A 54 2.59 -3.99 -9.79
C VAL A 54 2.03 -4.35 -11.16
N GLU A 55 1.20 -5.40 -11.25
CA GLU A 55 0.55 -5.82 -12.49
C GLU A 55 -0.31 -4.71 -13.11
N ASP A 56 -1.07 -3.98 -12.29
CA ASP A 56 -1.87 -2.84 -12.74
C ASP A 56 -0.98 -1.70 -13.29
N LEU A 57 0.10 -1.33 -12.57
CA LEU A 57 1.02 -0.29 -13.01
C LEU A 57 1.78 -0.67 -14.29
N GLU A 58 2.17 -1.94 -14.44
CA GLU A 58 2.78 -2.45 -15.66
C GLU A 58 1.78 -2.41 -16.84
N ALA A 59 0.51 -2.76 -16.60
CA ALA A 59 -0.55 -2.66 -17.61
C ALA A 59 -0.82 -1.20 -18.04
N GLU A 60 -0.60 -0.24 -17.14
CA GLU A 60 -0.64 1.20 -17.42
C GLU A 60 0.65 1.74 -18.07
N ALA A 61 1.57 0.85 -18.46
CA ALA A 61 2.86 1.17 -19.06
C ALA A 61 3.80 2.00 -18.16
N ALA A 62 3.68 1.85 -16.83
CA ALA A 62 4.67 2.41 -15.91
C ALA A 62 6.01 1.67 -16.01
N GLU A 63 7.11 2.41 -15.96
CA GLU A 63 8.47 1.88 -16.05
C GLU A 63 9.26 2.12 -14.76
N GLY A 64 10.33 1.33 -14.58
CA GLY A 64 11.27 1.49 -13.47
C GLY A 64 10.65 1.31 -12.10
N ILE A 65 9.72 0.36 -11.98
CA ILE A 65 8.96 0.06 -10.77
C ILE A 65 9.90 -0.47 -9.67
N SER A 66 9.96 0.23 -8.55
CA SER A 66 10.62 -0.19 -7.31
C SER A 66 9.60 -0.30 -6.20
N VAL A 67 9.64 -1.39 -5.43
CA VAL A 67 8.66 -1.66 -4.38
C VAL A 67 9.34 -1.88 -3.04
N GLN A 68 8.77 -1.29 -2.00
CA GLN A 68 9.16 -1.50 -0.61
C GLN A 68 7.93 -1.69 0.26
N ILE A 69 8.06 -2.48 1.32
CA ILE A 69 6.99 -2.69 2.30
C ILE A 69 7.52 -2.30 3.68
N TYR A 70 6.86 -1.33 4.31
CA TYR A 70 7.24 -0.82 5.61
C TYR A 70 6.05 -0.18 6.33
N GLN A 71 6.20 0.05 7.63
CA GLN A 71 5.22 0.80 8.43
C GLN A 71 5.44 2.30 8.24
N CYS A 72 4.38 3.02 7.90
CA CYS A 72 4.43 4.47 7.75
C CYS A 72 3.03 5.11 7.85
N GLN A 73 3.00 6.42 7.74
CA GLN A 73 1.78 7.23 7.71
C GLN A 73 1.85 8.19 6.52
N PRO A 74 1.52 7.74 5.30
CA PRO A 74 1.56 8.60 4.13
C PRO A 74 0.56 9.75 4.29
N LYS A 75 0.99 10.96 3.93
CA LYS A 75 0.11 12.15 3.90
C LYS A 75 -0.67 12.24 2.59
N GLU A 76 -0.11 11.67 1.53
CA GLU A 76 -0.64 11.62 0.18
C GLU A 76 -0.40 10.21 -0.37
N LEU A 77 -1.41 9.64 -1.04
CA LEU A 77 -1.33 8.27 -1.55
C LEU A 77 -0.65 8.19 -2.93
N THR A 78 -0.70 9.29 -3.69
CA THR A 78 -0.07 9.41 -5.01
C THR A 78 0.64 10.76 -5.10
N ILE A 79 1.91 10.73 -5.48
CA ILE A 79 2.78 11.92 -5.62
C ILE A 79 3.37 11.92 -7.03
N PHE A 80 3.26 13.04 -7.76
CA PHE A 80 3.72 13.22 -9.16
C PHE A 80 5.00 14.06 -9.25
#